data_AF-A0A958DFC3-F1
#
_entry.id   AF-A0A958DFC3-F1
#
_cell.length_a   1.000
_cell.length_b   1.000
_cell.length_c   1.000
_cell.angle_alpha   90.00
_cell.angle_beta   90.00
_cell.angle_gamma   90.00
#
_symmetry.space_group_name_H-M   'P 1'
#
loop_
_entity.id
_entity.type
_entity.pdbx_description
1 polymer ?
#
loop_
_entity_poly.entity_id
_entity_poly.type
_entity_poly.pdbx_seq_one_letter_code
_entity_poly.pdbx_strand_id
1 'polypeptide(L)'
;MFTIDVSAFDDLLSAIKAKGYALLGPTIRDRVVVYDQISGSKDLPIGWSDRQEGGTYRLNKRKDQAFFGYSVGPQTWKKFLYPDHLKLWEAHSDGSRIEIEPATPESRRYALIG
;
A
#
# COMPACT_ATOMS: atom_id res chain seq x y z
N MET A 1 -9.20 1.46 -27.49
CA MET A 1 -9.23 1.81 -26.06
C MET A 1 -9.55 0.52 -25.32
N PHE A 2 -8.68 0.08 -24.40
CA PHE A 2 -8.90 -1.15 -23.65
C PHE A 2 -9.60 -0.82 -22.33
N THR A 3 -10.63 -1.57 -22.00
CA THR A 3 -11.40 -1.47 -20.75
C THR A 3 -11.48 -2.84 -20.12
N ILE A 4 -11.34 -2.92 -18.80
CA ILE A 4 -11.51 -4.15 -18.04
C ILE A 4 -12.75 -4.02 -17.16
N ASP A 5 -13.49 -5.11 -16.99
CA ASP A 5 -14.56 -5.18 -16.01
C ASP A 5 -13.99 -5.31 -14.59
N VAL A 6 -14.78 -4.96 -13.58
CA VAL A 6 -14.39 -5.06 -12.16
C VAL A 6 -14.03 -6.50 -11.78
N SER A 7 -14.77 -7.49 -12.28
CA SER A 7 -14.46 -8.91 -12.04
C SER A 7 -13.07 -9.29 -12.57
N ALA A 8 -12.77 -8.90 -13.81
CA ALA A 8 -11.47 -9.13 -14.42
C ALA A 8 -10.33 -8.37 -13.71
N PHE A 9 -10.63 -7.21 -13.13
CA PHE A 9 -9.67 -6.49 -12.30
C PHE A 9 -9.38 -7.24 -10.99
N ASP A 10 -10.39 -7.78 -10.31
CA ASP A 10 -10.18 -8.61 -9.12
C ASP A 10 -9.43 -9.92 -9.43
N ASP A 11 -9.65 -10.51 -10.61
CA ASP A 11 -8.88 -11.66 -11.08
C ASP A 11 -7.40 -11.32 -11.26
N LEU A 12 -7.10 -10.15 -11.84
CA LEU A 12 -5.73 -9.64 -11.98
C LEU A 12 -5.07 -9.45 -10.60
N LEU A 13 -5.76 -8.79 -9.66
CA LEU A 13 -5.26 -8.58 -8.30
C LEU A 13 -4.99 -9.92 -7.59
N SER A 14 -5.87 -10.90 -7.81
CA SER A 14 -5.73 -12.25 -7.26
C SER A 14 -4.52 -12.99 -7.86
N ALA A 15 -4.31 -12.88 -9.17
CA ALA A 15 -3.15 -13.45 -9.85
C ALA A 15 -1.83 -12.82 -9.37
N ILE A 16 -1.80 -11.51 -9.13
CA ILE A 16 -0.63 -10.81 -8.57
C ILE A 16 -0.32 -11.31 -7.16
N LYS A 17 -1.33 -11.44 -6.28
CA LYS A 17 -1.16 -12.04 -4.95
C LYS A 17 -0.63 -13.47 -5.02
N ALA A 18 -1.15 -14.29 -5.93
CA ALA A 18 -0.70 -15.67 -6.11
C ALA A 18 0.78 -15.78 -6.51
N LYS A 19 1.35 -14.73 -7.13
CA LYS A 19 2.79 -14.61 -7.40
C LYS A 19 3.62 -14.17 -6.18
N GLY A 20 3.00 -14.00 -5.02
CA GLY A 20 3.64 -13.63 -3.77
C GLY A 20 3.91 -12.13 -3.63
N TYR A 21 3.10 -11.29 -4.28
CA TYR A 21 3.13 -9.84 -4.08
C TYR A 21 2.07 -9.42 -3.07
N ALA A 22 2.42 -8.55 -2.13
CA ALA A 22 1.46 -7.83 -1.31
C ALA A 22 0.93 -6.63 -2.10
N LEU A 23 -0.40 -6.53 -2.22
CA LEU A 23 -1.05 -5.40 -2.88
C LEU A 23 -1.07 -4.21 -1.91
N LEU A 24 -0.54 -3.08 -2.34
CA LEU A 24 -0.64 -1.80 -1.64
C LEU A 24 -1.46 -0.85 -2.49
N GLY A 25 -2.49 -0.25 -1.90
CA GLY A 25 -3.34 0.68 -2.62
C GLY A 25 -4.04 1.68 -1.72
N PRO A 26 -4.76 2.63 -2.30
CA PRO A 26 -5.56 3.57 -1.53
C PRO A 26 -6.69 2.83 -0.81
N THR A 27 -6.95 3.19 0.43
CA THR A 27 -8.11 2.74 1.20
C THR A 27 -8.57 3.85 2.14
N ILE A 28 -9.76 3.71 2.69
CA ILE A 28 -10.31 4.69 3.64
C ILE A 28 -10.03 4.21 5.06
N ARG A 29 -9.24 4.97 5.82
CA ARG A 29 -9.03 4.78 7.26
C ARG A 29 -9.27 6.10 7.98
N ASP A 30 -9.99 6.06 9.10
CA ASP A 30 -10.28 7.25 9.92
C ASP A 30 -10.85 8.45 9.14
N ARG A 31 -11.67 8.15 8.11
CA ARG A 31 -12.24 9.14 7.18
C ARG A 31 -11.19 9.89 6.35
N VAL A 32 -10.06 9.27 6.06
CA VAL A 32 -8.99 9.78 5.19
C VAL A 32 -8.60 8.70 4.18
N VAL A 33 -8.27 9.11 2.95
CA VAL A 33 -7.65 8.19 1.98
C VAL A 33 -6.19 8.02 2.36
N VAL A 34 -5.78 6.79 2.65
CA VAL A 34 -4.41 6.40 3.00
C VAL A 34 -3.95 5.29 2.09
N TYR A 35 -2.64 5.12 1.91
CA TYR A 35 -2.09 3.93 1.28
C TYR A 35 -1.83 2.84 2.32
N ASP A 36 -2.43 1.68 2.10
CA ASP A 36 -2.23 0.50 2.94
C ASP A 36 -2.37 -0.80 2.13
N GLN A 37 -2.15 -1.93 2.80
CA GLN A 37 -2.38 -3.24 2.21
C GLN A 37 -3.87 -3.42 1.89
N ILE A 38 -4.15 -3.84 0.65
CA ILE A 38 -5.49 -4.18 0.18
C ILE A 38 -5.57 -5.67 -0.16
N SER A 39 -6.76 -6.23 -0.02
CA SER A 39 -7.09 -7.60 -0.38
C SER A 39 -7.72 -7.70 -1.77
N GLY A 40 -8.34 -6.64 -2.27
CA GLY A 40 -8.94 -6.59 -3.61
C GLY A 40 -9.55 -5.23 -3.93
N SER A 41 -10.33 -5.18 -5.01
CA SER A 41 -10.95 -3.95 -5.50
C SER A 41 -11.89 -3.28 -4.49
N LYS A 42 -12.55 -4.08 -3.65
CA LYS A 42 -13.53 -3.61 -2.65
C LYS A 42 -12.93 -2.75 -1.55
N ASP A 43 -11.62 -2.86 -1.33
CA ASP A 43 -10.91 -2.06 -0.32
C ASP A 43 -10.55 -0.66 -0.86
N LEU A 44 -10.68 -0.45 -2.16
CA LEU A 44 -10.42 0.83 -2.81
C LEU A 44 -11.53 1.84 -2.47
N PRO A 45 -11.21 3.15 -2.46
CA PRO A 45 -12.16 4.23 -2.19
C PRO A 45 -13.10 4.48 -3.39
N ILE A 46 -13.76 3.44 -3.90
CA ILE A 46 -14.63 3.53 -5.08
C ILE A 46 -15.76 4.52 -4.83
N GLY A 47 -15.90 5.50 -5.72
CA GLY A 47 -16.94 6.53 -5.61
C GLY A 47 -16.70 7.50 -4.45
N TRP A 48 -15.49 7.59 -3.92
CA TRP A 48 -15.10 8.62 -2.96
C TRP A 48 -14.12 9.61 -3.59
N SER A 49 -14.25 10.87 -3.20
CA SER A 49 -13.22 11.88 -3.38
C SER A 49 -12.90 12.51 -2.04
N ASP A 50 -11.82 13.26 -1.99
CA ASP A 50 -11.49 14.12 -0.87
C ASP A 50 -11.63 15.60 -1.27
N ARG A 51 -11.78 16.45 -0.26
CA ARG A 51 -11.64 17.89 -0.37
C ARG A 51 -10.69 18.34 0.73
N GLN A 52 -9.62 19.01 0.32
CA GLN A 52 -8.61 19.55 1.20
C GLN A 52 -8.67 21.08 1.15
N GLU A 53 -8.75 21.71 2.32
CA GLU A 53 -8.70 23.16 2.52
C GLU A 53 -7.71 23.45 3.66
N GLY A 54 -7.36 24.71 3.92
CA GLY A 54 -6.41 25.07 4.97
C GLY A 54 -6.78 24.46 6.34
N GLY A 55 -6.04 23.43 6.76
CA GLY A 55 -6.28 22.70 8.01
C GLY A 55 -7.50 21.76 8.03
N THR A 56 -8.19 21.56 6.90
CA THR A 56 -9.41 20.74 6.84
C THR A 56 -9.30 19.65 5.77
N TYR A 57 -9.69 18.42 6.16
CA TYR A 57 -9.84 17.28 5.26
C TYR A 57 -11.25 16.69 5.40
N ARG A 58 -11.94 16.48 4.27
CA ARG A 58 -13.24 15.79 4.25
C ARG A 58 -13.35 14.84 3.07
N LEU A 59 -13.92 13.67 3.31
CA LEU A 59 -14.36 12.77 2.26
C LEU A 59 -15.74 13.18 1.75
N ASN A 60 -15.91 13.11 0.43
CA ASN A 60 -17.17 13.33 -0.25
C ASN A 60 -17.52 12.10 -1.08
N LYS A 61 -18.78 11.67 -1.01
CA LYS A 61 -19.29 10.67 -1.96
C LYS A 61 -19.45 11.31 -3.32
N ARG A 62 -18.97 10.61 -4.35
CA ARG A 62 -19.13 10.97 -5.76
C ARG A 62 -20.44 10.38 -6.28
N LYS A 63 -20.89 10.91 -7.42
CA LYS A 63 -22.06 10.39 -8.15
C LYS A 63 -21.70 9.25 -9.10
N ASP A 64 -20.41 9.05 -9.37
CA ASP A 64 -19.87 7.95 -10.17
C ASP A 64 -19.29 6.85 -9.26
N GLN A 65 -18.85 5.75 -9.87
CA GLN A 65 -18.13 4.66 -9.20
C GLN A 65 -16.65 4.67 -9.62
N ALA A 66 -16.04 5.84 -9.69
CA ALA A 66 -14.64 5.96 -10.08
C ALA A 66 -13.72 5.27 -9.03
N PHE A 67 -12.82 4.39 -9.49
CA PHE A 67 -11.89 3.64 -8.64
C PHE A 67 -10.74 4.51 -8.10
N PHE A 68 -10.31 5.49 -8.91
CA PHE A 68 -9.18 6.38 -8.63
C PHE A 68 -9.60 7.86 -8.66
N GLY A 69 -10.84 8.13 -8.22
CA GLY A 69 -11.47 9.45 -8.27
C GLY A 69 -11.14 10.37 -7.08
N TYR A 70 -9.98 10.20 -6.44
CA TYR A 70 -9.53 10.93 -5.25
C TYR A 70 -8.20 11.65 -5.52
N SER A 71 -7.88 12.66 -4.71
CA SER A 71 -6.60 13.37 -4.74
C SER A 71 -5.59 12.60 -3.89
N VAL A 72 -4.35 12.47 -4.37
CA VAL A 72 -3.30 11.78 -3.62
C VAL A 72 -3.14 12.45 -2.25
N GLY A 73 -3.49 11.71 -1.19
CA GLY A 73 -3.41 12.19 0.18
C GLY A 73 -1.97 12.43 0.65
N PRO A 74 -1.78 12.98 1.86
CA PRO A 74 -0.45 13.30 2.40
C PRO A 74 0.42 12.06 2.67
N GLN A 75 -0.18 10.88 2.74
CA GLN A 75 0.51 9.61 2.96
C GLN A 75 0.98 9.03 1.62
N THR A 76 2.24 8.58 1.56
CA THR A 76 2.87 8.04 0.34
C THR A 76 3.35 6.61 0.55
N TRP A 77 3.74 5.92 -0.53
CA TRP A 77 4.30 4.57 -0.46
C TRP A 77 5.66 4.48 0.26
N LYS A 78 6.28 5.62 0.60
CA LYS A 78 7.61 5.66 1.22
C LYS A 78 7.72 4.80 2.47
N LYS A 79 6.68 4.74 3.32
CA LYS A 79 6.70 3.91 4.54
C LYS A 79 6.89 2.40 4.27
N PHE A 80 6.56 1.93 3.06
CA PHE A 80 6.72 0.53 2.65
C PHE A 80 8.05 0.27 1.93
N LEU A 81 8.63 1.31 1.32
CA LEU A 81 9.90 1.24 0.60
C LEU A 81 11.10 1.59 1.50
N TYR A 82 10.84 2.35 2.57
CA TYR A 82 11.82 2.84 3.54
C TYR A 82 11.24 2.63 4.94
N PRO A 83 11.36 1.41 5.49
CA PRO A 83 10.95 1.17 6.87
C PRO A 83 11.74 2.09 7.82
N ASP A 84 11.09 2.51 8.90
CA ASP A 84 11.64 3.35 9.95
C ASP A 84 12.82 2.70 10.69
N HIS A 85 12.86 1.37 10.72
CA HIS A 85 13.96 0.58 11.24
C HIS A 85 14.51 -0.38 10.18
N LEU A 86 15.82 -0.28 9.91
CA LEU A 86 16.54 -1.17 9.01
C LEU A 86 17.66 -1.85 9.79
N LYS A 87 17.58 -3.18 9.96
CA LYS A 87 18.71 -3.95 10.49
C LYS A 87 19.85 -3.86 9.48
N LEU A 88 21.05 -3.47 9.94
CA LEU A 88 22.25 -3.40 9.09
C LEU A 88 23.12 -4.64 9.24
N TRP A 89 23.25 -5.12 10.46
CA TRP A 89 23.97 -6.33 10.84
C TRP A 89 23.48 -6.80 12.21
N GLU A 90 23.78 -8.04 12.53
CA GLU A 90 23.59 -8.65 13.84
C GLU A 90 24.93 -9.28 14.26
N ALA A 91 25.21 -9.31 15.56
CA ALA A 91 26.39 -10.00 16.06
C ALA A 91 26.02 -10.93 17.21
N HIS A 92 26.53 -12.15 17.13
CA HIS A 92 26.41 -13.16 18.17
C HIS A 92 27.78 -13.34 18.83
N SER A 93 27.80 -13.42 20.16
CA SER A 93 29.02 -13.64 20.92
C SER A 93 28.82 -14.73 21.96
N ASP A 94 29.76 -15.67 22.01
CA ASP A 94 29.82 -16.74 23.01
C ASP A 94 30.85 -16.45 24.13
N GLY A 95 31.37 -15.22 24.17
CA GLY A 95 32.41 -14.79 25.11
C GLY A 95 33.84 -15.03 24.64
N SER A 96 34.05 -15.80 23.56
CA SER A 96 35.36 -16.08 22.96
C SER A 96 35.50 -15.60 21.52
N ARG A 97 34.39 -15.58 20.79
CA ARG A 97 34.30 -15.08 19.41
C ARG A 97 33.10 -14.17 19.23
N ILE A 98 33.24 -13.24 18.31
CA ILE A 98 32.15 -12.43 17.77
C ILE A 98 31.95 -12.88 16.33
N GLU A 99 30.75 -13.39 16.04
CA GLU A 99 30.30 -13.67 14.69
C GLU A 99 29.39 -12.53 14.25
N ILE A 100 29.70 -11.92 13.11
CA ILE A 100 28.93 -10.82 12.53
C ILE A 100 28.16 -11.37 11.34
N GLU A 101 26.84 -11.28 11.40
CA GLU A 101 25.95 -11.63 10.31
C GLU A 101 25.43 -10.36 9.63
N PRO A 102 25.62 -10.19 8.31
CA PRO A 102 25.00 -9.10 7.59
C PRO A 102 23.48 -9.25 7.63
N ALA A 103 22.76 -8.15 7.78
CA ALA A 103 21.33 -8.20 7.73
C ALA A 103 20.87 -8.61 6.32
N THR A 104 20.02 -9.63 6.24
CA THR A 104 19.26 -9.91 5.02
C THR A 104 18.01 -9.03 5.06
N PRO A 105 17.86 -8.04 4.15
CA PRO A 105 16.66 -7.24 4.12
C PRO A 105 15.47 -8.15 3.80
N GLU A 106 14.41 -8.00 4.57
CA GLU A 106 13.17 -8.74 4.35
C GLU A 106 12.55 -8.25 3.03
N SER A 107 12.76 -8.99 1.93
CA SER A 107 12.35 -8.54 0.60
C SER A 107 10.86 -8.86 0.36
N ARG A 108 9.97 -8.10 1.00
CA ARG A 108 8.55 -8.21 0.69
C ARG A 108 8.29 -7.59 -0.67
N ARG A 109 7.78 -8.40 -1.60
CA ARG A 109 7.42 -7.93 -2.96
C ARG A 109 6.11 -7.17 -2.88
N TYR A 110 6.08 -5.93 -3.35
CA TYR A 110 4.90 -5.09 -3.37
C TYR A 110 4.41 -4.86 -4.79
N ALA A 111 3.09 -4.86 -4.97
CA ALA A 111 2.43 -4.34 -6.16
C ALA A 111 1.64 -3.09 -5.77
N LEU A 112 1.95 -1.97 -6.41
CA LEU A 112 1.41 -0.65 -6.09
C LEU A 112 0.20 -0.40 -7.01
N ILE A 113 -0.98 -0.21 -6.41
CA ILE A 113 -2.27 -0.07 -7.08
C ILE A 113 -2.78 1.35 -6.78
N GLY A 114 -3.09 2.14 -7.81
CA GLY A 114 -3.50 3.54 -7.65
C GLY A 114 -3.51 4.29 -8.96
#